data_AF-A0A6C1E714-F1
#
_entry.id   AF-A0A6C1E714-F1
#
_cell.length_a   1.000
_cell.length_b   1.000
_cell.length_c   1.000
_cell.angle_alpha   90.00
_cell.angle_beta   90.00
_cell.angle_gamma   90.00
#
_symmetry.space_group_name_H-M   'P 1'
#
loop_
_entity.id
_entity.type
_entity.pdbx_description
1 polymer ?
#
loop_
_entity_poly.entity_id
_entity_poly.type
_entity_poly.pdbx_seq_one_letter_code
_entity_poly.pdbx_strand_id
1 'polypeptide(L)'
;MAKTIKVVRKKDPKKKNQSDPLAKQKLIWKIGHVLTLVFGLVFSITYFYHALIFFKYRSWKWLFLRVNKNYSFIQSRKWYMKLLGWSPQIMYRLSLIGVFMSESVTMQQNWVGLNPTWSDLLSSENFHSVLIACLWFFGGGKSFYKLLPFMILSYLHLTKMNYELNADKEKSIPVTPRDKKLLHLLAYSELLVILALTLDTILFKTGTSGFMLIIYVGIYWLRLNFSPYAQVTVLELLVKFEKYVPKQHKSKWHVIKNFVYLKMKEHEKRTKEVARYA
;
A
#
# COMPACT_ATOMS: atom_id res chain seq x y z
N MET A 1 50.56 -8.61 44.58
CA MET A 1 49.28 -8.35 43.87
C MET A 1 49.54 -7.34 42.76
N ALA A 2 49.53 -7.78 41.50
CA ALA A 2 49.82 -6.90 40.36
C ALA A 2 48.60 -6.02 40.03
N LYS A 3 48.78 -4.70 40.03
CA LYS A 3 47.74 -3.73 39.64
C LYS A 3 47.54 -3.82 38.11
N THR A 4 46.38 -4.31 37.69
CA THR A 4 45.96 -4.27 36.28
C THR A 4 45.75 -2.83 35.82
N ILE A 5 46.60 -2.36 34.92
CA ILE A 5 46.49 -1.06 34.28
C ILE A 5 45.28 -1.09 33.34
N LYS A 6 44.25 -0.29 33.62
CA LYS A 6 43.12 -0.06 32.70
C LYS A 6 43.63 0.73 31.49
N VAL A 7 43.94 0.03 30.40
CA VAL A 7 44.21 0.67 29.11
C VAL A 7 42.91 1.28 28.59
N VAL A 8 42.73 2.59 28.81
CA VAL A 8 41.63 3.35 28.19
C VAL A 8 41.95 3.52 26.71
N ARG A 9 41.41 2.65 25.86
CA ARG A 9 41.43 2.85 24.41
C ARG A 9 40.64 4.14 24.10
N LYS A 10 41.33 5.20 23.67
CA LYS A 10 40.68 6.38 23.08
C LYS A 10 39.86 5.90 21.88
N LYS A 11 38.54 6.09 21.93
CA LYS A 11 37.65 5.83 20.78
C LYS A 11 38.11 6.72 19.62
N ASP A 12 38.37 6.10 18.46
CA ASP A 12 38.77 6.81 17.25
C ASP A 12 37.77 7.93 16.91
N PRO A 13 38.20 9.20 16.82
CA PRO A 13 37.32 10.31 16.48
C PRO A 13 36.68 10.18 15.09
N LYS A 14 37.30 9.39 14.18
CA LYS A 14 36.75 9.08 12.85
C LYS A 14 35.50 8.19 12.88
N LYS A 15 35.31 7.35 13.92
CA LYS A 15 34.11 6.52 14.10
C LYS A 15 32.92 7.28 14.70
N LYS A 16 33.14 8.50 15.23
CA LYS A 16 32.08 9.31 15.84
C LYS A 16 31.13 9.93 14.80
N ASN A 17 31.58 10.06 13.55
CA ASN A 17 30.82 10.65 12.44
C ASN A 17 30.22 9.63 11.46
N GLN A 18 30.54 8.34 11.59
CA GLN A 18 29.82 7.29 10.87
C GLN A 18 28.56 6.92 11.66
N SER A 19 27.51 7.70 11.44
CA SER A 19 26.14 7.33 11.84
C SER A 19 25.85 5.88 11.43
N ASP A 20 25.35 5.07 12.35
CA ASP A 20 24.98 3.68 12.09
C ASP A 20 24.04 3.59 10.87
N PRO A 21 24.44 2.89 9.77
CA PRO A 21 23.62 2.78 8.57
C PRO A 21 22.27 2.12 8.86
N LEU A 22 22.21 1.20 9.82
CA LEU A 22 20.97 0.57 10.23
C LEU A 22 20.04 1.59 10.90
N ALA A 23 20.54 2.41 11.81
CA ALA A 23 19.76 3.47 12.45
C ALA A 23 19.20 4.47 11.43
N LYS A 24 19.96 4.80 10.37
CA LYS A 24 19.47 5.62 9.25
C LYS A 24 18.34 4.95 8.49
N GLN A 25 18.47 3.67 8.15
CA GLN A 25 17.41 2.92 7.48
C GLN A 25 16.12 2.87 8.32
N LYS A 26 16.23 2.55 9.62
CA LYS A 26 15.08 2.56 10.54
C LYS A 26 14.40 3.93 10.60
N LEU A 27 15.18 5.01 10.60
CA LEU A 27 14.66 6.37 10.57
C LEU A 27 13.92 6.69 9.26
N ILE A 28 14.52 6.37 8.11
CA ILE A 28 13.91 6.58 6.78
C ILE A 28 12.60 5.78 6.67
N TRP A 29 12.62 4.52 7.12
CA TRP A 29 11.46 3.64 7.14
C TRP A 29 10.31 4.23 7.97
N LYS A 30 10.61 4.69 9.19
CA LYS A 30 9.63 5.36 10.07
C LYS A 30 9.10 6.63 9.44
N ILE A 31 9.97 7.47 8.89
CA ILE A 31 9.58 8.71 8.20
C ILE A 31 8.65 8.36 7.04
N GLY A 32 8.96 7.36 6.23
CA GLY A 32 8.14 6.93 5.09
C GLY A 32 6.70 6.58 5.48
N HIS A 33 6.51 5.73 6.49
CA HIS A 33 5.17 5.39 6.95
C HIS A 33 4.43 6.57 7.59
N VAL A 34 5.12 7.42 8.35
CA VAL A 34 4.52 8.64 8.92
C VAL A 34 4.11 9.62 7.82
N LEU A 35 4.95 9.81 6.80
CA LEU A 35 4.69 10.64 5.63
C LEU A 35 3.42 10.14 4.91
N THR A 36 3.36 8.83 4.68
CA THR A 36 2.22 8.16 4.03
C THR A 36 0.92 8.44 4.78
N LEU A 37 0.92 8.26 6.10
CA LEU A 37 -0.26 8.47 6.94
C LEU A 37 -0.67 9.93 7.05
N VAL A 38 0.25 10.82 7.43
CA VAL A 38 -0.07 12.23 7.71
C VAL A 38 -0.57 12.90 6.44
N PHE A 39 0.19 12.78 5.35
CA PHE A 39 -0.20 13.40 4.09
C PHE A 39 -1.38 12.69 3.42
N GLY A 40 -1.49 11.37 3.60
CA GLY A 40 -2.67 10.61 3.18
C GLY A 40 -3.94 11.07 3.89
N LEU A 41 -3.89 11.30 5.21
CA LEU A 41 -5.03 11.80 5.99
C LEU A 41 -5.43 13.22 5.60
N VAL A 42 -4.45 14.13 5.49
CA VAL A 42 -4.72 15.52 5.04
C VAL A 42 -5.33 15.51 3.64
N PHE A 43 -4.78 14.71 2.72
CA PHE A 43 -5.38 14.52 1.40
C PHE A 43 -6.81 13.96 1.50
N SER A 44 -7.05 12.96 2.34
CA SER A 44 -8.36 12.35 2.52
C SER A 44 -9.41 13.36 2.97
N ILE A 45 -9.09 14.18 3.97
CA ILE A 45 -9.97 15.24 4.47
C ILE A 45 -10.32 16.21 3.34
N THR A 46 -9.32 16.68 2.60
CA THR A 46 -9.56 17.59 1.47
C THR A 46 -10.37 16.90 0.36
N TYR A 47 -10.11 15.63 0.06
CA TYR A 47 -10.84 14.87 -0.95
C TYR A 47 -12.33 14.72 -0.59
N PHE A 48 -12.64 14.32 0.65
CA PHE A 48 -14.02 14.18 1.10
C PHE A 48 -14.73 15.52 1.23
N TYR A 49 -14.03 16.59 1.63
CA TYR A 49 -14.58 17.94 1.61
C TYR A 49 -15.05 18.34 0.20
N HIS A 50 -14.22 18.09 -0.83
CA HIS A 50 -14.61 18.31 -2.22
C HIS A 50 -15.72 17.37 -2.69
N ALA A 51 -15.76 16.14 -2.19
CA ALA A 51 -16.83 15.19 -2.49
C ALA A 51 -18.18 15.63 -1.87
N LEU A 52 -18.19 16.20 -0.68
CA LEU A 52 -19.43 16.69 -0.03
C LEU A 52 -20.01 17.91 -0.76
N ILE A 53 -19.16 18.77 -1.30
CA ILE A 53 -19.56 20.01 -1.98
C ILE A 53 -19.83 19.78 -3.48
N PHE A 54 -19.91 18.52 -3.92
CA PHE A 54 -20.09 18.18 -5.34
C PHE A 54 -21.29 18.83 -6.01
N PHE A 55 -22.38 19.01 -5.27
CA PHE A 55 -23.58 19.67 -5.74
C PHE A 55 -23.37 21.15 -6.14
N LYS A 56 -22.32 21.82 -5.63
CA LYS A 56 -22.02 23.22 -5.99
C LYS A 56 -21.32 23.34 -7.34
N TYR A 57 -20.53 22.35 -7.75
CA TYR A 57 -19.76 22.39 -9.00
C TYR A 57 -20.27 21.41 -10.06
N ARG A 58 -21.25 20.56 -9.76
CA ARG A 58 -21.92 19.70 -10.74
C ARG A 58 -23.36 20.13 -10.93
N SER A 59 -23.81 20.20 -12.18
CA SER A 59 -25.15 20.66 -12.49
C SER A 59 -26.20 19.62 -12.11
N TRP A 60 -27.12 19.98 -11.20
CA TRP A 60 -28.27 19.15 -10.83
C TRP A 60 -29.15 18.82 -12.05
N LYS A 61 -29.32 19.78 -12.98
CA LYS A 61 -30.11 19.61 -14.21
C LYS A 61 -29.64 18.47 -15.10
N TRP A 62 -28.37 18.09 -14.99
CA TRP A 62 -27.76 17.02 -15.78
C TRP A 62 -27.44 15.78 -14.93
N LEU A 63 -28.17 15.54 -13.84
CA LEU A 63 -27.93 14.43 -12.90
C LEU A 63 -26.46 14.38 -12.45
N PHE A 64 -25.84 15.54 -12.28
CA PHE A 64 -24.42 15.68 -11.97
C PHE A 64 -23.46 15.08 -13.00
N LEU A 65 -23.85 14.88 -14.25
CA LEU A 65 -22.92 14.38 -15.28
C LEU A 65 -22.00 15.49 -15.80
N ARG A 66 -22.49 16.74 -15.83
CA ARG A 66 -21.73 17.91 -16.30
C ARG A 66 -21.07 18.66 -15.13
N VAL A 67 -19.74 18.81 -15.21
CA VAL A 67 -18.95 19.65 -14.30
C VAL A 67 -18.98 21.09 -14.77
N ASN A 68 -19.30 22.03 -13.88
CA ASN A 68 -19.13 23.45 -14.09
C ASN A 68 -17.64 23.81 -13.92
N LYS A 69 -16.92 23.92 -15.04
CA LYS A 69 -15.48 24.25 -15.06
C LYS A 69 -15.17 25.66 -14.53
N ASN A 70 -16.17 26.55 -14.49
CA ASN A 70 -16.00 27.93 -14.04
C ASN A 70 -16.16 28.09 -12.52
N TYR A 71 -16.54 27.02 -11.81
CA TYR A 71 -16.64 27.05 -10.36
C TYR A 71 -15.25 26.87 -9.73
N SER A 72 -14.67 27.95 -9.22
CA SER A 72 -13.50 27.90 -8.35
C SER A 72 -13.91 28.20 -6.91
N PHE A 73 -13.65 27.28 -5.98
CA PHE A 73 -13.95 27.48 -4.55
C PHE A 73 -13.15 28.68 -3.97
N ILE A 74 -11.92 28.87 -4.45
CA ILE A 74 -11.05 29.98 -4.06
C ILE A 74 -10.71 30.79 -5.32
N GLN A 75 -11.52 31.80 -5.60
CA GLN A 75 -11.29 32.74 -6.71
C GLN A 75 -10.51 33.94 -6.16
N SER A 76 -9.20 33.79 -5.96
CA SER A 76 -8.35 34.87 -5.45
C SER A 76 -7.10 35.05 -6.29
N ARG A 77 -6.72 36.32 -6.51
CA ARG A 77 -5.54 36.71 -7.31
C ARG A 77 -4.21 36.48 -6.59
N LYS A 78 -4.22 36.14 -5.29
CA LYS A 78 -3.01 36.02 -4.47
C LYS A 78 -2.33 34.65 -4.65
N TRP A 79 -1.00 34.66 -4.79
CA TRP A 79 -0.18 33.47 -5.11
C TRP A 79 -0.28 32.35 -4.06
N TYR A 80 -0.36 32.68 -2.77
CA TYR A 80 -0.48 31.69 -1.69
C TYR A 80 -1.81 30.93 -1.71
N MET A 81 -2.89 31.55 -2.22
CA MET A 81 -4.18 30.89 -2.41
C MET A 81 -4.16 29.93 -3.60
N LYS A 82 -3.33 30.19 -4.63
CA LYS A 82 -3.07 29.21 -5.70
C LYS A 82 -2.31 27.98 -5.18
N LEU A 83 -1.35 28.17 -4.27
CA LEU A 83 -0.66 27.07 -3.59
C LEU A 83 -1.63 26.20 -2.78
N LEU A 84 -2.59 26.81 -2.09
CA LEU A 84 -3.65 26.07 -1.38
C LEU A 84 -4.52 25.23 -2.34
N GLY A 85 -4.79 25.72 -3.55
CA GLY A 85 -5.49 24.94 -4.58
C GLY A 85 -4.69 23.73 -5.08
N TRP A 86 -3.35 23.81 -5.07
CA TRP A 86 -2.47 22.68 -5.40
C TRP A 86 -2.19 21.77 -4.21
N SER A 87 -2.52 22.19 -2.99
CA SER A 87 -2.21 21.44 -1.78
C SER A 87 -2.67 19.98 -1.83
N PRO A 88 -3.90 19.61 -2.28
CA PRO A 88 -4.30 18.20 -2.29
C PRO A 88 -3.44 17.37 -3.25
N GLN A 89 -2.98 17.95 -4.37
CA GLN A 89 -2.08 17.27 -5.30
C GLN A 89 -0.72 16.98 -4.67
N ILE A 90 -0.19 17.94 -3.92
CA ILE A 90 1.11 17.84 -3.26
C ILE A 90 1.02 16.82 -2.13
N MET A 91 -0.01 16.91 -1.28
CA MET A 91 -0.22 15.95 -0.18
C MET A 91 -0.37 14.51 -0.70
N TYR A 92 -1.12 14.31 -1.79
CA TYR A 92 -1.23 12.98 -2.42
C TYR A 92 0.13 12.42 -2.87
N ARG A 93 0.95 13.25 -3.53
CA ARG A 93 2.28 12.83 -4.02
C ARG A 93 3.26 12.60 -2.87
N LEU A 94 3.22 13.44 -1.83
CA LEU A 94 4.04 13.26 -0.62
C LEU A 94 3.68 11.95 0.10
N SER A 95 2.39 11.60 0.16
CA SER A 95 1.97 10.30 0.71
C SER A 95 2.60 9.13 -0.07
N LEU A 96 2.58 9.17 -1.41
CA LEU A 96 3.22 8.14 -2.26
C LEU A 96 4.75 8.12 -2.15
N ILE A 97 5.40 9.27 -2.00
CA ILE A 97 6.84 9.33 -1.70
C ILE A 97 7.14 8.60 -0.39
N GLY A 98 6.23 8.69 0.58
CA GLY A 98 6.33 7.97 1.85
C GLY A 98 6.36 6.46 1.64
N VAL A 99 5.48 5.95 0.78
CA VAL A 99 5.42 4.54 0.39
C VAL A 99 6.74 4.11 -0.25
N PHE A 100 7.26 4.89 -1.20
CA PHE A 100 8.56 4.57 -1.80
C PHE A 100 9.67 4.50 -0.76
N MET A 101 9.70 5.43 0.20
CA MET A 101 10.73 5.44 1.25
C MET A 101 10.62 4.21 2.16
N SER A 102 9.43 3.88 2.65
CA SER A 102 9.27 2.75 3.57
C SER A 102 9.49 1.41 2.87
N GLU A 103 8.80 1.17 1.75
CA GLU A 103 8.84 -0.11 1.05
C GLU A 103 10.22 -0.39 0.44
N SER A 104 10.93 0.63 -0.04
CA SER A 104 12.29 0.45 -0.55
C SER A 104 13.27 0.08 0.57
N VAL A 105 13.11 0.65 1.77
CA VAL A 105 13.94 0.26 2.92
C VAL A 105 13.63 -1.17 3.34
N THR A 106 12.35 -1.57 3.44
CA THR A 106 12.00 -2.95 3.79
C THR A 106 12.52 -3.93 2.74
N MET A 107 12.40 -3.60 1.45
CA MET A 107 12.97 -4.41 0.38
C MET A 107 14.49 -4.50 0.49
N GLN A 108 15.18 -3.38 0.72
CA GLN A 108 16.63 -3.38 0.94
C GLN A 108 17.02 -4.26 2.13
N GLN A 109 16.26 -4.22 3.23
CA GLN A 109 16.48 -5.01 4.44
C GLN A 109 16.26 -6.51 4.21
N ASN A 110 15.22 -6.88 3.44
CA ASN A 110 14.93 -8.27 3.13
C ASN A 110 16.01 -8.94 2.26
N TRP A 111 16.68 -8.16 1.41
CA TRP A 111 17.68 -8.65 0.47
C TRP A 111 19.12 -8.26 0.84
N VAL A 112 19.39 -7.88 2.10
CA VAL A 112 20.76 -7.53 2.52
C VAL A 112 21.69 -8.74 2.31
N GLY A 113 22.70 -8.55 1.46
CA GLY A 113 23.69 -9.59 1.14
C GLY A 113 23.21 -10.61 0.10
N LEU A 114 22.03 -10.42 -0.49
CA LEU A 114 21.48 -11.25 -1.56
C LEU A 114 21.25 -10.39 -2.81
N ASN A 115 21.43 -10.97 -3.99
CA ASN A 115 21.07 -10.33 -5.26
C ASN A 115 19.76 -10.95 -5.74
N PRO A 116 18.60 -10.30 -5.49
CA PRO A 116 17.32 -10.85 -5.89
C PRO A 116 17.20 -10.91 -7.41
N THR A 117 16.67 -12.01 -7.91
CA THR A 117 16.29 -12.13 -9.31
C THR A 117 14.98 -11.38 -9.57
N TRP A 118 14.64 -11.16 -10.85
CA TRP A 118 13.36 -10.53 -11.21
C TRP A 118 12.15 -11.32 -10.71
N SER A 119 12.22 -12.66 -10.68
CA SER A 119 11.17 -13.50 -10.11
C SER A 119 11.03 -13.29 -8.61
N ASP A 120 12.14 -13.11 -7.89
CA ASP A 120 12.12 -12.87 -6.46
C ASP A 120 11.45 -11.54 -6.13
N LEU A 121 11.81 -10.47 -6.86
CA LEU A 121 11.16 -9.17 -6.74
C LEU A 121 9.66 -9.27 -7.04
N LEU A 122 9.27 -9.88 -8.15
CA LEU A 122 7.86 -10.06 -8.55
C LEU A 122 7.08 -11.00 -7.63
N SER A 123 7.73 -11.75 -6.74
CA SER A 123 7.06 -12.54 -5.71
C SER A 123 6.86 -11.76 -4.41
N SER A 124 7.60 -10.67 -4.21
CA SER A 124 7.61 -9.93 -2.94
C SER A 124 6.46 -8.91 -2.84
N GLU A 125 5.79 -8.89 -1.69
CA GLU A 125 4.66 -7.98 -1.45
C GLU A 125 5.07 -6.51 -1.49
N ASN A 126 6.25 -6.19 -0.95
CA ASN A 126 6.78 -4.82 -0.92
C ASN A 126 7.02 -4.29 -2.33
N PHE A 127 7.52 -5.13 -3.24
CA PHE A 127 7.70 -4.74 -4.63
C PHE A 127 6.37 -4.51 -5.33
N HIS A 128 5.34 -5.33 -5.06
CA HIS A 128 3.99 -5.05 -5.56
C HIS A 128 3.46 -3.70 -5.06
N SER A 129 3.69 -3.36 -3.79
CA SER A 129 3.33 -2.06 -3.23
C SER A 129 4.04 -0.91 -3.94
N VAL A 130 5.34 -1.04 -4.23
CA VAL A 130 6.11 -0.06 -5.01
C VAL A 130 5.57 0.07 -6.43
N LEU A 131 5.28 -1.04 -7.12
CA LEU A 131 4.71 -1.01 -8.47
C LEU A 131 3.35 -0.30 -8.52
N ILE A 132 2.48 -0.57 -7.55
CA ILE A 132 1.17 0.11 -7.43
C ILE A 132 1.39 1.60 -7.11
N ALA A 133 2.34 1.95 -6.24
CA ALA A 133 2.67 3.33 -5.94
C ALA A 133 3.21 4.07 -7.18
N CYS A 134 4.05 3.43 -8.01
CA CYS A 134 4.50 3.95 -9.30
C CYS A 134 3.32 4.22 -10.24
N LEU A 135 2.39 3.27 -10.34
CA LEU A 135 1.19 3.41 -11.18
C LEU A 135 0.39 4.67 -10.78
N TRP A 136 0.21 4.90 -9.48
CA TRP A 136 -0.52 6.05 -8.94
C TRP A 136 0.26 7.36 -8.94
N PHE A 137 1.59 7.28 -8.91
CA PHE A 137 2.43 8.47 -8.94
C PHE A 137 2.45 9.08 -10.34
N PHE A 138 2.58 8.23 -11.37
CA PHE A 138 2.67 8.66 -12.75
C PHE A 138 1.32 8.79 -13.45
N GLY A 139 0.28 8.09 -13.00
CA GLY A 139 -1.00 8.18 -13.70
C GLY A 139 -2.27 7.87 -12.93
N GLY A 140 -3.36 8.03 -13.68
CA GLY A 140 -4.73 8.03 -13.19
C GLY A 140 -5.07 9.28 -12.36
N GLY A 141 -6.36 9.53 -12.17
CA GLY A 141 -6.83 10.60 -11.28
C GLY A 141 -6.44 10.34 -9.82
N LYS A 142 -6.31 11.42 -9.04
CA LYS A 142 -6.09 11.35 -7.58
C LYS A 142 -7.36 10.84 -6.90
N SER A 143 -7.22 9.82 -6.05
CA SER A 143 -8.36 9.27 -5.32
C SER A 143 -7.94 8.75 -3.96
N PHE A 144 -8.81 8.96 -2.96
CA PHE A 144 -8.66 8.38 -1.64
C PHE A 144 -8.52 6.86 -1.68
N TYR A 145 -9.32 6.19 -2.51
CA TYR A 145 -9.34 4.74 -2.61
C TYR A 145 -7.98 4.15 -3.00
N LYS A 146 -7.19 4.88 -3.80
CA LYS A 146 -5.85 4.47 -4.21
C LYS A 146 -4.81 4.56 -3.09
N LEU A 147 -4.99 5.49 -2.15
CA LEU A 147 -4.09 5.67 -0.99
C LEU A 147 -4.50 4.84 0.20
N LEU A 148 -5.78 4.50 0.34
CA LEU A 148 -6.32 3.78 1.48
C LEU A 148 -5.56 2.48 1.81
N PRO A 149 -5.23 1.61 0.84
CA PRO A 149 -4.42 0.42 1.11
C PRO A 149 -3.08 0.77 1.79
N PHE A 150 -2.35 1.76 1.25
CA PHE A 150 -1.06 2.18 1.79
C PHE A 150 -1.16 2.82 3.18
N MET A 151 -2.25 3.53 3.45
CA MET A 151 -2.50 4.09 4.79
C MET A 151 -2.76 2.98 5.80
N ILE A 152 -3.58 1.98 5.48
CA ILE A 152 -3.84 0.85 6.38
C ILE A 152 -2.54 0.08 6.64
N LEU A 153 -1.77 -0.20 5.58
CA LEU A 153 -0.49 -0.89 5.68
C LEU A 153 0.51 -0.10 6.55
N SER A 154 0.65 1.20 6.30
CA SER A 154 1.55 2.07 7.10
C SER A 154 1.11 2.20 8.56
N TYR A 155 -0.20 2.17 8.82
CA TYR A 155 -0.72 2.14 10.18
C TYR A 155 -0.33 0.84 10.90
N LEU A 156 -0.48 -0.32 10.25
CA LEU A 156 -0.07 -1.60 10.81
C LEU A 156 1.41 -1.61 11.17
N HIS A 157 2.27 -1.23 10.23
CA HIS A 157 3.72 -1.14 10.43
C HIS A 157 4.10 -0.21 11.60
N LEU A 158 3.50 0.97 11.69
CA LEU A 158 3.78 1.90 12.78
C LEU A 158 3.30 1.40 14.15
N THR A 159 2.16 0.71 14.21
CA THR A 159 1.66 0.14 15.47
C THR A 159 2.52 -1.01 15.98
N LYS A 160 3.17 -1.75 15.07
CA LYS A 160 4.07 -2.86 15.40
C LYS A 160 5.56 -2.50 15.26
N MET A 161 5.87 -1.22 15.10
CA MET A 161 7.23 -0.72 14.85
C MET A 161 8.27 -1.26 15.84
N ASN A 162 7.94 -1.35 17.13
CA ASN A 162 8.90 -1.86 18.11
C ASN A 162 9.26 -3.33 17.88
N TYR A 163 8.32 -4.14 17.38
CA TYR A 163 8.57 -5.51 16.97
C TYR A 163 9.31 -5.55 15.64
N GLU A 164 8.91 -4.75 14.65
CA GLU A 164 9.57 -4.76 13.33
C GLU A 164 11.01 -4.24 13.36
N LEU A 165 11.30 -3.27 14.22
CA LEU A 165 12.63 -2.66 14.32
C LEU A 165 13.55 -3.38 15.31
N ASN A 166 13.01 -4.09 16.31
CA ASN A 166 13.80 -4.72 17.37
C ASN A 166 13.58 -6.22 17.48
N ALA A 167 12.82 -6.85 16.58
CA ALA A 167 12.74 -8.30 16.56
C ALA A 167 14.13 -8.86 16.27
N ASP A 168 14.70 -9.50 17.29
CA ASP A 168 15.65 -10.58 17.08
C ASP A 168 14.98 -11.56 16.11
N LYS A 169 15.72 -11.98 15.08
CA LYS A 169 15.24 -12.67 13.87
C LYS A 169 14.34 -13.91 14.12
N GLU A 170 14.23 -14.40 15.35
CA GLU A 170 13.50 -15.60 15.75
C GLU A 170 12.08 -15.37 16.29
N LYS A 171 11.68 -14.17 16.70
CA LYS A 171 10.34 -13.96 17.29
C LYS A 171 9.33 -13.47 16.24
N SER A 172 8.41 -14.36 15.84
CA SER A 172 7.27 -14.01 14.99
C SER A 172 6.48 -12.84 15.58
N ILE A 173 6.14 -11.83 14.76
CA ILE A 173 5.36 -10.67 15.19
C ILE A 173 3.98 -11.16 15.69
N PRO A 174 3.57 -10.83 16.93
CA PRO A 174 2.29 -11.26 17.45
C PRO A 174 1.14 -10.60 16.69
N VAL A 175 0.37 -11.42 15.96
CA VAL A 175 -0.80 -10.99 15.19
C VAL A 175 -2.04 -10.99 16.07
N THR A 176 -2.51 -9.79 16.43
CA THR A 176 -3.72 -9.58 17.22
C THR A 176 -4.97 -9.75 16.35
N PRO A 177 -6.15 -10.12 16.89
CA PRO A 177 -7.40 -10.18 16.10
C PRO A 177 -7.75 -8.86 15.39
N ARG A 178 -7.37 -7.72 15.98
CA ARG A 178 -7.49 -6.40 15.36
C ARG A 178 -6.64 -6.28 14.08
N ASP A 179 -5.43 -6.83 14.10
CA ASP A 179 -4.51 -6.78 12.95
C ASP A 179 -5.08 -7.61 11.79
N LYS A 180 -5.67 -8.78 12.09
CA LYS A 180 -6.40 -9.58 11.09
C LYS A 180 -7.53 -8.79 10.43
N LYS A 181 -8.35 -8.10 11.24
CA LYS A 181 -9.44 -7.25 10.70
C LYS A 181 -8.91 -6.14 9.79
N LEU A 182 -7.78 -5.52 10.14
CA LEU A 182 -7.14 -4.50 9.32
C LEU A 182 -6.57 -5.08 8.02
N LEU A 183 -5.99 -6.28 8.04
CA LEU A 183 -5.54 -6.98 6.83
C LEU A 183 -6.69 -7.36 5.89
N HIS A 184 -7.84 -7.77 6.44
CA HIS A 184 -9.04 -7.94 5.62
C HIS A 184 -9.51 -6.60 5.03
N LEU A 185 -9.54 -5.52 5.84
CA LEU A 185 -9.90 -4.20 5.35
C LEU A 185 -8.95 -3.72 4.24
N LEU A 186 -7.65 -4.01 4.36
CA LEU A 186 -6.65 -3.76 3.33
C LEU A 186 -7.03 -4.48 2.02
N ALA A 187 -7.27 -5.79 2.06
CA ALA A 187 -7.69 -6.53 0.86
C ALA A 187 -9.03 -6.04 0.27
N TYR A 188 -10.02 -5.71 1.10
CA TYR A 188 -11.27 -5.12 0.61
C TYR A 188 -11.04 -3.76 -0.06
N SER A 189 -10.15 -2.94 0.49
CA SER A 189 -9.81 -1.63 -0.09
C SER A 189 -9.14 -1.76 -1.45
N GLU A 190 -8.33 -2.80 -1.66
CA GLU A 190 -7.70 -3.10 -2.96
C GLU A 190 -8.71 -3.53 -4.00
N LEU A 191 -9.65 -4.41 -3.62
CA LEU A 191 -10.75 -4.79 -4.50
C LEU A 191 -11.67 -3.61 -4.84
N LEU A 192 -11.88 -2.70 -3.89
CA LEU A 192 -12.60 -1.46 -4.12
C LEU A 192 -11.90 -0.58 -5.17
N VAL A 193 -10.56 -0.55 -5.20
CA VAL A 193 -9.80 0.12 -6.27
C VAL A 193 -10.10 -0.50 -7.64
N ILE A 194 -10.16 -1.82 -7.75
CA ILE A 194 -10.54 -2.50 -9.01
C ILE A 194 -11.94 -2.05 -9.44
N LEU A 195 -12.91 -2.06 -8.51
CA LEU A 195 -14.28 -1.63 -8.79
C LEU A 195 -14.33 -0.16 -9.22
N ALA A 196 -13.63 0.73 -8.52
CA ALA A 196 -13.58 2.15 -8.83
C ALA A 196 -12.96 2.40 -10.22
N LEU A 197 -11.88 1.71 -10.57
CA LEU A 197 -11.25 1.82 -11.89
C LEU A 197 -12.14 1.24 -12.99
N THR A 198 -12.88 0.17 -12.71
CA THR A 198 -13.84 -0.41 -13.64
C THR A 198 -14.95 0.60 -13.96
N LEU A 199 -15.53 1.22 -12.92
CA LEU A 199 -16.52 2.29 -13.10
C LEU A 199 -15.95 3.49 -13.85
N ASP A 200 -14.75 3.95 -13.48
CA ASP A 200 -14.09 5.09 -14.16
C ASP A 200 -13.73 4.75 -15.63
N THR A 201 -13.55 3.46 -15.97
CA THR A 201 -13.32 2.99 -17.35
C THR A 201 -14.62 2.95 -18.14
N ILE A 202 -15.69 2.35 -17.60
CA ILE A 202 -17.00 2.28 -18.24
C ILE A 202 -17.59 3.68 -18.46
N LEU A 203 -17.39 4.59 -17.50
CA LEU A 203 -17.87 5.97 -17.58
C LEU A 203 -16.95 6.89 -18.39
N PHE A 204 -15.85 6.38 -18.96
CA PHE A 204 -14.84 7.15 -19.71
C PHE A 204 -14.39 8.43 -18.99
N LYS A 205 -14.36 8.39 -17.65
CA LYS A 205 -14.17 9.59 -16.81
C LYS A 205 -12.78 10.19 -16.98
N THR A 206 -11.80 9.34 -17.24
CA THR A 206 -10.41 9.72 -17.54
C THR A 206 -9.92 8.90 -18.72
N GLY A 207 -9.27 9.52 -19.72
CA GLY A 207 -8.76 8.81 -20.89
C GLY A 207 -7.73 7.72 -20.58
N THR A 208 -7.18 7.67 -19.36
CA THR A 208 -6.18 6.68 -18.92
C THR A 208 -6.72 5.60 -17.99
N SER A 209 -8.00 5.62 -17.59
CA SER A 209 -8.53 4.67 -16.58
C SER A 209 -8.45 3.21 -17.04
N GLY A 210 -8.71 2.92 -18.31
CA GLY A 210 -8.64 1.55 -18.85
C GLY A 210 -7.23 0.96 -18.79
N PHE A 211 -6.20 1.73 -19.19
CA PHE A 211 -4.80 1.30 -19.08
C PHE A 211 -4.41 1.04 -17.61
N MET A 212 -4.81 1.95 -16.72
CA MET A 212 -4.56 1.82 -15.28
C MET A 212 -5.23 0.58 -14.69
N LEU A 213 -6.45 0.25 -15.13
CA LEU A 213 -7.17 -0.95 -14.70
C LEU A 213 -6.42 -2.21 -15.10
N ILE A 214 -6.00 -2.34 -16.36
CA ILE A 214 -5.29 -3.53 -16.86
C ILE A 214 -3.99 -3.73 -16.10
N ILE A 215 -3.18 -2.67 -15.95
CA ILE A 215 -1.91 -2.76 -15.23
C ILE A 215 -2.14 -3.12 -13.76
N TYR A 216 -3.12 -2.48 -13.11
CA TYR A 216 -3.44 -2.78 -11.71
C TYR A 216 -3.93 -4.21 -11.52
N VAL A 217 -4.79 -4.73 -12.40
CA VAL A 217 -5.24 -6.13 -12.38
C VAL A 217 -4.07 -7.09 -12.59
N GLY A 218 -3.13 -6.77 -13.47
CA GLY A 218 -1.90 -7.55 -13.63
C GLY A 218 -1.06 -7.62 -12.35
N ILE A 219 -0.87 -6.50 -11.66
CA ILE A 219 -0.14 -6.48 -10.37
C ILE A 219 -0.96 -7.18 -9.28
N TYR A 220 -2.28 -7.01 -9.25
CA TYR A 220 -3.16 -7.67 -8.28
C TYR A 220 -3.20 -9.19 -8.49
N TRP A 221 -3.07 -9.66 -9.73
CA TRP A 221 -2.91 -11.08 -10.02
C TRP A 221 -1.62 -11.64 -9.39
N LEU A 222 -0.51 -10.90 -9.43
CA LEU A 222 0.71 -11.29 -8.72
C LEU A 222 0.45 -11.36 -7.21
N ARG A 223 -0.24 -10.37 -6.63
CA ARG A 223 -0.63 -10.43 -5.21
C ARG A 223 -1.48 -11.65 -4.88
N LEU A 224 -2.42 -12.04 -5.72
CA LEU A 224 -3.20 -13.25 -5.50
C LEU A 224 -2.36 -14.53 -5.50
N ASN A 225 -1.23 -14.55 -6.20
CA ASN A 225 -0.35 -15.72 -6.21
C ASN A 225 0.58 -15.80 -4.98
N PHE A 226 0.93 -14.66 -4.38
CA PHE A 226 1.97 -14.59 -3.36
C PHE A 226 1.52 -14.09 -2.00
N SER A 227 0.36 -13.43 -1.89
CA SER A 227 -0.08 -12.78 -0.66
C SER A 227 -1.22 -13.53 0.03
N PRO A 228 -1.04 -14.00 1.29
CA PRO A 228 -2.02 -14.82 1.97
C PRO A 228 -3.30 -14.04 2.34
N TYR A 229 -3.19 -12.77 2.75
CA TYR A 229 -4.36 -11.98 3.15
C TYR A 229 -5.27 -11.66 1.95
N ALA A 230 -4.68 -11.43 0.76
CA ALA A 230 -5.42 -11.22 -0.47
C ALA A 230 -6.15 -12.50 -0.90
N GLN A 231 -5.47 -13.65 -0.85
CA GLN A 231 -6.06 -14.95 -1.18
C GLN A 231 -7.26 -15.30 -0.28
N VAL A 232 -7.10 -15.15 1.04
CA VAL A 232 -8.18 -15.40 2.02
C VAL A 232 -9.39 -14.52 1.72
N THR A 233 -9.18 -13.21 1.51
CA THR A 233 -10.29 -12.28 1.28
C THR A 233 -11.01 -12.55 -0.04
N VAL A 234 -10.28 -12.87 -1.11
CA VAL A 234 -10.90 -13.26 -2.38
C VAL A 234 -11.67 -14.57 -2.23
N LEU A 235 -11.14 -15.55 -1.51
CA LEU A 235 -11.85 -16.80 -1.24
C LEU A 235 -13.13 -16.57 -0.44
N GLU A 236 -13.10 -15.75 0.61
CA GLU A 236 -14.27 -15.37 1.40
C GLU A 236 -15.35 -14.71 0.53
N LEU A 237 -14.96 -13.81 -0.37
CA LEU A 237 -15.87 -13.20 -1.32
C LEU A 237 -16.46 -14.23 -2.27
N LEU A 238 -15.65 -15.13 -2.83
CA LEU A 238 -16.13 -16.20 -3.70
C LEU A 238 -17.13 -17.13 -2.99
N VAL A 239 -16.91 -17.43 -1.71
CA VAL A 239 -17.86 -18.21 -0.90
C VAL A 239 -19.14 -17.42 -0.63
N LYS A 240 -19.05 -16.12 -0.34
CA LYS A 240 -20.22 -15.27 -0.10
C LYS A 240 -21.10 -15.13 -1.34
N PHE A 241 -20.47 -15.00 -2.52
CA PHE A 241 -21.17 -14.86 -3.79
C PHE A 241 -21.72 -16.18 -4.34
N GLU A 242 -21.21 -17.34 -3.88
CA GLU A 242 -21.66 -18.67 -4.30
C GLU A 242 -23.18 -18.87 -4.18
N LYS A 243 -23.80 -18.26 -3.16
CA LYS A 243 -25.26 -18.30 -2.94
C LYS A 243 -26.06 -17.68 -4.09
N TYR A 244 -25.46 -16.74 -4.81
CA TYR A 244 -26.09 -16.00 -5.92
C TYR A 244 -25.71 -16.56 -7.30
N VAL A 245 -24.89 -17.61 -7.37
CA VAL A 245 -24.43 -18.17 -8.64
C VAL A 245 -25.49 -19.13 -9.23
N PRO A 246 -25.95 -18.91 -10.47
CA PRO A 246 -26.86 -19.82 -11.16
C PRO A 246 -26.28 -21.23 -11.29
N LYS A 247 -27.14 -22.26 -11.23
CA LYS A 247 -26.70 -23.68 -11.31
C LYS A 247 -25.81 -23.97 -12.53
N GLN A 248 -26.05 -23.31 -13.65
CA GLN A 248 -25.29 -23.46 -14.91
C GLN A 248 -23.82 -23.03 -14.81
N HIS A 249 -23.49 -22.08 -13.93
CA HIS A 249 -22.13 -21.55 -13.78
C HIS A 249 -21.40 -22.08 -12.54
N LYS A 250 -22.02 -22.97 -11.76
CA LYS A 250 -21.42 -23.53 -10.54
C LYS A 250 -20.13 -24.30 -10.82
N SER A 251 -20.04 -25.04 -11.93
CA SER A 251 -18.82 -25.78 -12.29
C SER A 251 -17.63 -24.82 -12.49
N LYS A 252 -17.82 -23.75 -13.27
CA LYS A 252 -16.81 -22.70 -13.49
C LYS A 252 -16.46 -21.97 -12.18
N TRP A 253 -17.46 -21.74 -11.32
CA TRP A 253 -17.25 -21.14 -10.01
C TRP A 253 -16.35 -22.00 -9.10
N HIS A 254 -16.57 -23.31 -9.08
CA HIS A 254 -15.73 -24.25 -8.34
C HIS A 254 -14.30 -24.29 -8.85
N VAL A 255 -14.07 -24.19 -10.17
CA VAL A 255 -12.71 -24.09 -10.73
C VAL A 255 -11.97 -22.87 -10.19
N ILE A 256 -12.62 -21.70 -10.16
CA ILE A 256 -12.02 -20.46 -9.64
C ILE A 256 -11.73 -20.59 -8.14
N LYS A 257 -12.67 -21.11 -7.35
CA LYS A 257 -12.47 -21.36 -5.91
C LYS A 257 -11.30 -22.31 -5.66
N ASN A 258 -11.26 -23.42 -6.39
CA ASN A 258 -10.21 -24.43 -6.26
C ASN A 258 -8.85 -23.85 -6.63
N PHE A 259 -8.78 -23.00 -7.67
CA PHE A 259 -7.55 -22.32 -8.03
C PHE A 259 -7.00 -21.48 -6.87
N VAL A 260 -7.83 -20.62 -6.27
CA VAL A 260 -7.42 -19.78 -5.13
C VAL A 260 -7.02 -20.65 -3.94
N TYR A 261 -7.81 -21.68 -3.62
CA TYR A 261 -7.53 -22.61 -2.53
C TYR A 261 -6.21 -23.37 -2.71
N LEU A 262 -5.93 -23.87 -3.92
CA LEU A 262 -4.67 -24.56 -4.23
C LEU A 262 -3.47 -23.62 -4.08
N LYS A 263 -3.61 -22.34 -4.47
CA LYS A 263 -2.56 -21.34 -4.29
C LYS A 263 -2.29 -21.01 -2.83
N MET A 264 -3.33 -20.96 -2.00
CA MET A 264 -3.17 -20.85 -0.53
C MET A 264 -2.40 -22.05 0.05
N LYS A 265 -2.76 -23.27 -0.37
CA LYS A 265 -2.10 -24.50 0.08
C LYS A 265 -0.63 -24.55 -0.36
N GLU A 266 -0.34 -24.11 -1.58
CA GLU A 266 1.02 -24.00 -2.11
C GLU A 266 1.84 -23.00 -1.28
N HIS A 267 1.27 -21.84 -0.95
CA HIS A 267 1.92 -20.86 -0.08
C HIS A 267 2.22 -21.47 1.30
N GLU A 268 1.25 -22.10 1.96
CA GLU A 268 1.44 -22.73 3.27
C GLU A 268 2.55 -23.78 3.24
N LYS A 269 2.61 -24.59 2.18
CA LYS A 269 3.67 -25.57 1.98
C LYS A 269 5.05 -24.90 1.88
N ARG A 270 5.18 -23.84 1.07
CA ARG A 270 6.44 -23.08 0.95
C ARG A 270 6.90 -22.50 2.28
N THR A 271 5.98 -21.91 3.06
CA THR A 271 6.32 -21.35 4.38
C THR A 271 6.82 -22.44 5.34
N LYS A 272 6.19 -23.61 5.33
CA LYS A 272 6.64 -24.76 6.14
C LYS A 272 7.99 -25.30 5.71
N GLU A 273 8.28 -25.33 4.42
CA GLU A 273 9.58 -25.76 3.90
C GLU A 273 10.69 -24.78 4.30
N VAL A 274 10.48 -23.47 4.11
CA VAL A 274 11.45 -22.44 4.55
C VAL A 274 11.73 -22.55 6.05
N ALA A 275 10.69 -22.74 6.87
CA ALA A 275 10.84 -22.90 8.31
C ALA A 275 11.56 -24.19 8.73
N ARG A 276 11.71 -25.19 7.84
CA ARG A 276 12.50 -26.40 8.11
C ARG A 276 13.99 -26.23 7.83
N TYR A 277 14.34 -25.28 6.96
CA TYR A 277 15.72 -25.03 6.52
C TYR A 277 16.34 -23.77 7.15
N ALA A 278 15.54 -22.96 7.86
CA ALA A 278 15.97 -21.82 8.65
C ALA A 278 16.23 -22.24 10.10
#